data_AF-A0A356C169-F1
#
_entry.id   AF-A0A356C169-F1
#
_cell.length_a   1.000
_cell.length_b   1.000
_cell.length_c   1.000
_cell.angle_alpha   90.00
_cell.angle_beta   90.00
_cell.angle_gamma   90.00
#
_symmetry.space_group_name_H-M   'P 1'
#
loop_
_entity.id
_entity.type
_entity.pdbx_description
1 polymer ?
#
loop_
_entity_poly.entity_id
_entity_poly.type
_entity_poly.pdbx_seq_one_letter_code
_entity_poly.pdbx_strand_id
1 'polypeptide(L)'
;MDISSFKDVFAAEARDYLQSLNEDLLSFEKNPGDKETVDDMFRAAHSLKGMAGTMGFDELAEFTHEMESVLDLLRNQELEPTIDVINILFRSVDTLEILLEQTISEEPITPVREQIVALEALVRKTSVSERPDQQQDTAPLSVELDEFNRETIKQAVAQGYVALAVKVVLRANTILKSVRVYTVFQAVEKVATVIQSNPSVQELEEEKFDNSFILTILTKEPPESIQNIVENISEIDRVEVAVLSNENGKQRMA
;
A
#
# COMPACT_ATOMS: atom_id res chain seq x y z
N MET A 1 -19.49 32.06 -0.73
CA MET A 1 -19.57 31.06 0.35
C MET A 1 -18.16 31.00 0.93
N ASP A 2 -18.02 31.31 2.22
CA ASP A 2 -16.74 31.67 2.84
C ASP A 2 -15.93 30.41 3.18
N ILE A 3 -14.63 30.38 2.88
CA ILE A 3 -13.76 29.22 3.13
C ILE A 3 -13.70 28.88 4.62
N SER A 4 -13.84 29.90 5.49
CA SER A 4 -13.95 29.74 6.94
C SER A 4 -15.14 28.86 7.35
N SER A 5 -16.29 29.02 6.70
CA SER A 5 -17.50 28.23 7.00
C SER A 5 -17.35 26.74 6.66
N PHE A 6 -16.51 26.40 5.69
CA PHE A 6 -16.20 24.99 5.37
C PHE A 6 -15.21 24.38 6.36
N LYS A 7 -14.24 25.17 6.87
CA LYS A 7 -13.31 24.73 7.91
C LYS A 7 -14.04 24.41 9.22
N ASP A 8 -15.00 25.22 9.63
CA ASP A 8 -15.76 25.00 10.87
C ASP A 8 -16.64 23.74 10.78
N VAL A 9 -17.28 23.50 9.63
CA VAL A 9 -18.06 22.28 9.38
C VAL A 9 -17.16 21.06 9.35
N PHE A 10 -16.03 21.12 8.64
CA PHE A 10 -15.01 20.06 8.65
C PHE A 10 -14.55 19.75 10.08
N ALA A 11 -14.21 20.79 10.86
CA ALA A 11 -13.72 20.64 12.22
C ALA A 11 -14.75 19.97 13.14
N ALA A 12 -16.04 20.28 12.99
CA ALA A 12 -17.11 19.63 13.73
C ALA A 12 -17.22 18.15 13.34
N GLU A 13 -17.32 17.83 12.05
CA GLU A 13 -17.44 16.45 11.57
C GLU A 13 -16.20 15.61 11.91
N ALA A 14 -15.01 16.17 11.76
CA ALA A 14 -13.75 15.50 12.10
C ALA A 14 -13.67 15.15 13.59
N ARG A 15 -14.12 16.05 14.48
CA ARG A 15 -14.20 15.76 15.92
C ARG A 15 -15.21 14.66 16.25
N ASP A 16 -16.35 14.64 15.56
CA ASP A 16 -17.35 13.58 15.74
C ASP A 16 -16.80 12.20 15.32
N TYR A 17 -16.04 12.12 14.22
CA TYR A 17 -15.38 10.88 13.81
C TYR A 17 -14.29 10.46 14.79
N LEU A 18 -13.45 11.39 15.28
CA LEU A 18 -12.42 11.06 16.26
C LEU A 18 -13.01 10.60 17.59
N GLN A 19 -14.08 11.24 18.05
CA GLN A 19 -14.81 10.80 19.24
C GLN A 19 -15.36 9.39 19.06
N SER A 20 -16.05 9.14 17.95
CA SER A 20 -16.60 7.80 17.65
C SER A 20 -15.49 6.75 17.62
N LEU A 21 -14.39 7.06 16.94
CA LEU A 21 -13.25 6.16 16.81
C LEU A 21 -12.58 5.86 18.17
N ASN A 22 -12.53 6.83 19.09
CA ASN A 22 -12.02 6.63 20.45
C ASN A 22 -12.98 5.76 21.30
N GLU A 23 -14.29 6.00 21.21
CA GLU A 23 -15.31 5.21 21.89
C GLU A 23 -15.31 3.74 21.42
N ASP A 24 -15.22 3.54 20.11
CA ASP A 24 -15.11 2.22 19.50
C ASP A 24 -13.81 1.53 19.88
N LEU A 25 -12.67 2.24 19.91
CA LEU A 25 -11.39 1.67 20.33
C LEU A 25 -11.40 1.22 21.80
N LEU A 26 -12.09 1.95 22.68
CA LEU A 26 -12.32 1.55 24.08
C LEU A 26 -13.22 0.31 24.20
N SER A 27 -14.20 0.17 23.31
CA SER A 27 -15.03 -1.04 23.21
C SER A 27 -14.18 -2.22 22.72
N PHE A 28 -13.37 -1.99 21.69
CA PHE A 28 -12.49 -2.97 21.08
C PHE A 28 -11.43 -3.49 22.05
N GLU A 29 -10.85 -2.63 22.90
CA GLU A 29 -9.91 -3.07 23.95
C GLU A 29 -10.53 -4.11 24.89
N LYS A 30 -11.82 -3.95 25.22
CA LYS A 30 -12.54 -4.87 26.11
C LYS A 30 -12.98 -6.15 25.40
N ASN A 31 -13.27 -6.05 24.10
CA ASN A 31 -13.70 -7.17 23.27
C ASN A 31 -12.99 -7.18 21.90
N PRO A 32 -11.72 -7.61 21.83
CA PRO A 32 -10.93 -7.56 20.59
C PRO A 32 -11.42 -8.48 19.46
N GLY A 33 -12.39 -9.35 19.74
CA GLY A 33 -13.02 -10.21 18.74
C GLY A 33 -14.20 -9.58 18.00
N ASP A 34 -14.59 -8.36 18.37
CA ASP A 34 -15.74 -7.67 17.79
C ASP A 34 -15.40 -7.04 16.44
N LYS A 35 -15.74 -7.74 15.36
CA LYS A 35 -15.50 -7.26 14.00
C LYS A 35 -16.33 -6.05 13.63
N GLU A 36 -17.52 -5.91 14.21
CA GLU A 36 -18.41 -4.78 13.92
C GLU A 36 -17.76 -3.48 14.41
N THR A 37 -17.18 -3.51 15.63
CA THR A 37 -16.43 -2.38 16.18
C THR A 37 -15.24 -1.98 15.30
N VAL A 38 -14.48 -2.94 14.75
CA VAL A 38 -13.36 -2.63 13.85
C VAL A 38 -13.83 -2.04 12.52
N ASP A 39 -14.93 -2.55 11.96
CA ASP A 39 -15.53 -2.02 10.73
C ASP A 39 -16.02 -0.57 10.91
N ASP A 40 -16.60 -0.25 12.06
CA ASP A 40 -17.05 1.11 12.40
C ASP A 40 -15.86 2.07 12.55
N MET A 41 -14.80 1.66 13.26
CA MET A 41 -13.54 2.41 13.33
C MET A 41 -12.92 2.65 11.95
N PHE A 42 -12.91 1.63 11.09
CA PHE A 42 -12.39 1.75 9.72
C PHE A 42 -13.19 2.79 8.91
N ARG A 43 -14.52 2.78 9.02
CA ARG A 43 -15.39 3.76 8.33
C ARG A 43 -15.17 5.18 8.82
N ALA A 44 -14.98 5.36 10.13
CA ALA A 44 -14.68 6.66 10.71
C ALA A 44 -13.33 7.21 10.20
N ALA A 45 -12.28 6.37 10.22
CA ALA A 45 -10.97 6.73 9.67
C ALA A 45 -11.04 7.04 8.15
N HIS A 46 -11.73 6.21 7.38
CA HIS A 46 -11.86 6.40 5.93
C HIS A 46 -12.59 7.72 5.58
N SER A 47 -13.65 8.04 6.33
CA SER A 47 -14.38 9.30 6.17
C SER A 47 -13.51 10.50 6.53
N LEU A 48 -12.78 10.44 7.65
CA LEU A 48 -11.86 11.49 8.07
C LEU A 48 -10.76 11.75 7.04
N LYS A 49 -10.15 10.68 6.49
CA LYS A 49 -9.16 10.78 5.41
C LYS A 49 -9.73 11.48 4.18
N GLY A 50 -10.92 11.07 3.73
CA GLY A 50 -11.58 11.64 2.55
C GLY A 50 -11.87 13.14 2.72
N MET A 51 -12.33 13.53 3.91
CA MET A 51 -12.58 14.93 4.22
C MET A 51 -11.28 15.75 4.30
N ALA A 52 -10.25 15.23 4.99
CA ALA A 52 -8.94 15.88 5.10
C ALA A 52 -8.30 16.08 3.73
N GLY A 53 -8.32 15.05 2.87
CA GLY A 53 -7.80 15.14 1.50
C GLY A 53 -8.56 16.13 0.62
N THR A 54 -9.89 16.23 0.79
CA THR A 54 -10.70 17.22 0.06
C THR A 54 -10.38 18.65 0.47
N MET A 55 -10.04 18.88 1.74
CA MET A 55 -9.62 20.18 2.26
C MET A 55 -8.15 20.52 1.98
N GLY A 56 -7.36 19.55 1.48
CA GLY A 56 -5.91 19.70 1.25
C GLY A 56 -5.09 19.68 2.54
N PHE A 57 -5.59 19.01 3.59
CA PHE A 57 -4.86 18.80 4.84
C PHE A 57 -4.03 17.52 4.72
N ASP A 58 -2.95 17.62 3.95
CA ASP A 58 -2.15 16.47 3.49
C ASP A 58 -1.59 15.65 4.66
N GLU A 59 -1.05 16.29 5.70
CA GLU A 59 -0.47 15.59 6.86
C GLU A 59 -1.55 14.82 7.66
N LEU A 60 -2.74 15.39 7.81
CA LEU A 60 -3.86 14.74 8.48
C LEU A 60 -4.38 13.57 7.63
N ALA A 61 -4.47 13.74 6.31
CA ALA A 61 -4.91 12.70 5.38
C ALA A 61 -3.91 11.53 5.34
N GLU A 62 -2.61 11.81 5.27
CA GLU A 62 -1.54 10.81 5.28
C GLU A 62 -1.55 10.03 6.59
N PHE A 63 -1.60 10.71 7.74
CA PHE A 63 -1.62 10.01 9.03
C PHE A 63 -2.89 9.14 9.21
N THR A 64 -4.04 9.65 8.76
CA THR A 64 -5.30 8.88 8.82
C THR A 64 -5.24 7.65 7.91
N HIS A 65 -4.57 7.74 6.75
CA HIS A 65 -4.37 6.61 5.85
C HIS A 65 -3.55 5.47 6.49
N GLU A 66 -2.48 5.81 7.22
CA GLU A 66 -1.67 4.80 7.92
C GLU A 66 -2.48 4.10 9.03
N MET A 67 -3.30 4.85 9.75
CA MET A 67 -4.21 4.27 10.73
C MET A 67 -5.29 3.39 10.08
N GLU A 68 -5.91 3.85 8.99
CA GLU A 68 -6.87 3.08 8.20
C GLU A 68 -6.28 1.76 7.72
N SER A 69 -5.01 1.74 7.33
CA SER A 69 -4.31 0.53 6.88
C SER A 69 -4.18 -0.51 7.99
N VAL A 70 -3.88 -0.09 9.24
CA VAL A 70 -3.84 -1.01 10.39
C VAL A 70 -5.24 -1.55 10.72
N LEU A 71 -6.28 -0.71 10.64
CA LEU A 71 -7.67 -1.13 10.85
C LEU A 71 -8.15 -2.11 9.77
N ASP A 72 -7.71 -1.95 8.52
CA ASP A 72 -7.98 -2.89 7.42
C ASP A 72 -7.44 -4.30 7.74
N LEU A 73 -6.22 -4.38 8.28
CA LEU A 73 -5.63 -5.66 8.68
C LEU A 73 -6.40 -6.31 9.84
N LEU A 74 -6.83 -5.52 10.82
CA LEU A 74 -7.61 -6.01 11.96
C LEU A 74 -8.96 -6.58 11.51
N ARG A 75 -9.71 -5.88 10.65
CA ARG A 75 -11.01 -6.37 10.17
C ARG A 75 -10.87 -7.64 9.32
N ASN A 76 -9.78 -7.74 8.55
CA ASN A 76 -9.49 -8.90 7.71
C ASN A 76 -8.93 -10.08 8.53
N GLN A 77 -8.68 -9.90 9.83
CA GLN A 77 -8.00 -10.85 10.72
C GLN A 77 -6.58 -11.21 10.26
N GLU A 78 -5.94 -10.29 9.55
CA GLU A 78 -4.54 -10.41 9.13
C GLU A 78 -3.60 -9.89 10.21
N LEU A 79 -4.10 -9.07 11.15
CA LEU A 79 -3.37 -8.62 12.34
C LEU A 79 -4.11 -9.09 13.59
N GLU A 80 -3.37 -9.70 14.53
CA GLU A 80 -3.93 -10.01 15.85
C GLU A 80 -4.00 -8.74 16.72
N PRO A 81 -5.14 -8.47 17.40
CA PRO A 81 -5.31 -7.30 18.25
C PRO A 81 -4.63 -7.48 19.61
N THR A 82 -3.30 -7.53 19.58
CA THR A 82 -2.47 -7.58 20.80
C THR A 82 -2.54 -6.26 21.57
N ILE A 83 -2.17 -6.28 22.85
CA ILE A 83 -2.08 -5.08 23.69
C ILE A 83 -1.20 -4.01 23.05
N ASP A 84 -0.10 -4.40 22.38
CA ASP A 84 0.78 -3.46 21.70
C ASP A 84 0.10 -2.78 20.50
N VAL A 85 -0.69 -3.53 19.72
CA VAL A 85 -1.46 -2.99 18.59
C VAL A 85 -2.50 -1.99 19.07
N ILE A 86 -3.26 -2.36 20.11
CA ILE A 86 -4.29 -1.49 20.69
C ILE A 86 -3.66 -0.20 21.26
N ASN A 87 -2.54 -0.31 21.96
CA ASN A 87 -1.80 0.85 22.47
C ASN A 87 -1.29 1.78 21.36
N ILE A 88 -0.86 1.22 20.23
CA ILE A 88 -0.44 2.01 19.07
C ILE A 88 -1.65 2.73 18.48
N LEU A 89 -2.80 2.07 18.33
CA LEU A 89 -4.03 2.70 17.86
C LEU A 89 -4.47 3.85 18.76
N PHE A 90 -4.42 3.71 20.10
CA PHE A 90 -4.75 4.80 21.02
C PHE A 90 -3.86 6.02 20.81
N ARG A 91 -2.54 5.81 20.70
CA ARG A 91 -1.59 6.89 20.40
C ARG A 91 -1.85 7.53 19.03
N SER A 92 -2.34 6.76 18.07
CA SER A 92 -2.74 7.28 16.76
C SER A 92 -3.99 8.15 16.84
N VAL A 93 -4.99 7.79 17.65
CA VAL A 93 -6.14 8.67 17.92
C VAL A 93 -5.68 9.98 18.55
N ASP A 94 -4.86 9.91 19.61
CA ASP A 94 -4.32 11.10 20.28
C ASP A 94 -3.55 11.99 19.28
N THR A 95 -2.79 11.38 18.37
CA THR A 95 -2.03 12.09 17.34
C THR A 95 -2.96 12.76 16.32
N LEU A 96 -4.03 12.09 15.89
CA LEU A 96 -5.02 12.67 14.99
C LEU A 96 -5.75 13.86 15.62
N GLU A 97 -6.08 13.80 16.90
CA GLU A 97 -6.68 14.92 17.63
C GLU A 97 -5.74 16.14 17.65
N ILE A 98 -4.45 15.92 17.93
CA ILE A 98 -3.44 16.99 17.90
C ILE A 98 -3.31 17.57 16.49
N LEU A 99 -3.17 16.73 15.47
CA LEU A 99 -3.05 17.16 14.07
C LEU A 99 -4.27 17.98 13.64
N LEU A 100 -5.47 17.55 14.01
CA LEU A 100 -6.71 18.26 13.71
C LEU A 100 -6.71 19.66 14.33
N GLU A 101 -6.40 19.78 15.62
CA GLU A 101 -6.38 21.09 16.30
C GLU A 101 -5.30 22.02 15.74
N GLN A 102 -4.11 21.49 15.41
CA GLN A 102 -3.05 22.27 14.76
C GLN A 102 -3.45 22.75 13.36
N THR A 103 -4.13 21.89 12.60
CA THR A 103 -4.64 22.20 11.25
C THR A 103 -5.70 23.30 11.29
N ILE A 104 -6.65 23.22 12.23
CA ILE A 104 -7.74 24.19 12.37
C ILE A 104 -7.20 25.54 12.88
N SER A 105 -6.24 25.50 13.81
CA SER A 105 -5.64 26.70 14.42
C SER A 105 -4.53 27.33 13.57
N GLU A 106 -4.20 26.73 12.43
CA GLU A 106 -3.08 27.12 11.56
C GLU A 106 -1.73 27.17 12.30
N GLU A 107 -1.58 26.30 13.31
CA GLU A 107 -0.33 26.13 14.04
C GLU A 107 0.63 25.22 13.28
N PRO A 108 1.96 25.33 13.54
CA PRO A 108 2.93 24.40 12.96
C PRO A 108 2.60 22.95 13.30
N ILE A 109 2.47 22.12 12.26
CA ILE A 109 2.19 20.70 12.41
C ILE A 109 3.37 19.99 13.08
N THR A 110 3.07 19.21 14.12
CA THR A 110 4.08 18.39 14.82
C THR A 110 4.53 17.25 13.91
N PRO A 111 5.84 16.95 13.82
CA PRO A 111 6.31 15.79 13.06
C PRO A 111 5.73 14.48 13.63
N VAL A 112 5.03 13.72 12.80
CA VAL A 112 4.39 12.45 13.18
C VAL A 112 5.12 11.21 12.66
N ARG A 113 6.38 11.38 12.23
CA ARG A 113 7.16 10.32 11.58
C ARG A 113 7.35 9.09 12.47
N GLU A 114 7.52 9.27 13.78
CA GLU A 114 7.70 8.14 14.72
C GLU A 114 6.45 7.27 14.82
N GLN A 115 5.29 7.91 14.81
CA GLN A 115 3.97 7.28 14.86
C GLN A 115 3.64 6.59 13.54
N ILE A 116 3.96 7.21 12.40
CA ILE A 116 3.86 6.58 11.08
C ILE A 116 4.70 5.31 11.03
N VAL A 117 5.97 5.38 11.44
CA VAL A 117 6.85 4.19 11.45
C VAL A 117 6.31 3.09 12.37
N ALA A 118 5.67 3.44 13.49
CA ALA A 118 5.04 2.47 14.37
C ALA A 118 3.84 1.77 13.70
N LEU A 119 3.00 2.51 12.99
CA LEU A 119 1.87 1.98 12.22
C LEU A 119 2.35 1.09 11.06
N GLU A 120 3.30 1.57 10.26
CA GLU A 120 3.94 0.80 9.19
C GLU A 120 4.57 -0.50 9.70
N ALA A 121 5.17 -0.48 10.90
CA ALA A 121 5.75 -1.67 11.51
C ALA A 121 4.70 -2.72 11.88
N LEU A 122 3.48 -2.32 12.25
CA LEU A 122 2.36 -3.24 12.46
C LEU A 122 1.91 -3.87 11.13
N VAL A 123 1.79 -3.05 10.09
CA VAL A 123 1.44 -3.53 8.74
C VAL A 123 2.46 -4.55 8.24
N ARG A 124 3.75 -4.29 8.44
CA ARG A 124 4.83 -5.20 8.04
C ARG A 124 4.92 -6.47 8.89
N LYS A 125 4.57 -6.43 10.18
CA LYS A 125 4.61 -7.61 11.07
C LYS A 125 3.61 -8.69 10.66
N THR A 126 2.46 -8.30 10.12
CA THR A 126 1.45 -9.20 9.54
C THR A 126 1.99 -9.95 8.31
N SER A 127 2.92 -9.38 7.56
CA SER A 127 3.57 -10.07 6.44
C SER A 127 4.58 -11.15 6.88
N VAL A 128 4.88 -11.30 8.18
CA VAL A 128 6.02 -12.09 8.69
C VAL A 128 5.66 -13.20 9.70
N SER A 129 4.42 -13.28 10.22
CA SER A 129 3.95 -14.41 11.05
C SER A 129 2.57 -14.84 10.55
N GLU A 130 2.32 -16.00 9.92
CA GLU A 130 2.80 -17.34 10.23
C GLU A 130 3.32 -18.09 8.98
N ARG A 131 4.60 -18.49 8.99
CA ARG A 131 5.01 -19.86 8.63
C ARG A 131 6.21 -20.27 9.48
N PRO A 132 6.23 -21.48 10.04
CA PRO A 132 7.40 -21.99 10.73
C PRO A 132 8.52 -22.19 9.70
N ASP A 133 9.68 -21.61 10.00
CA ASP A 133 10.99 -22.06 9.55
C ASP A 133 11.11 -22.33 8.03
N GLN A 134 11.21 -21.25 7.24
CA GLN A 134 12.01 -21.31 6.01
C GLN A 134 12.99 -20.16 6.00
N GLN A 135 14.26 -20.57 5.96
CA GLN A 135 15.45 -19.78 5.72
C GLN A 135 15.19 -18.63 4.75
N GLN A 136 15.85 -17.50 5.03
CA GLN A 136 16.17 -16.46 4.06
C GLN A 136 16.64 -17.12 2.76
N ASP A 137 15.73 -17.34 1.82
CA ASP A 137 16.09 -17.63 0.45
C ASP A 137 16.30 -16.27 -0.19
N THR A 138 17.55 -15.80 -0.12
CA THR A 138 18.10 -14.78 -1.00
C THR A 138 18.16 -15.31 -2.43
N ALA A 139 17.06 -15.88 -2.93
CA ALA A 139 16.93 -16.28 -4.32
C ALA A 139 16.56 -14.99 -5.09
N PRO A 140 17.40 -14.51 -6.02
CA PRO A 140 17.05 -13.37 -6.83
C PRO A 140 15.76 -13.66 -7.59
N LEU A 141 14.90 -12.64 -7.71
CA LEU A 141 13.66 -12.68 -8.47
C LEU A 141 13.97 -13.16 -9.90
N SER A 142 13.77 -14.45 -10.18
CA SER A 142 14.15 -15.08 -11.45
C SER A 142 12.97 -15.10 -12.39
N VAL A 143 13.08 -14.41 -13.53
CA VAL A 143 12.06 -14.39 -14.57
C VAL A 143 12.46 -15.36 -15.68
N GLU A 144 11.52 -16.21 -16.11
CA GLU A 144 11.70 -17.02 -17.32
C GLU A 144 11.53 -16.11 -18.54
N LEU A 145 12.58 -15.98 -19.35
CA LEU A 145 12.59 -15.14 -20.55
C LEU A 145 12.81 -16.05 -21.76
N ASP A 146 12.03 -15.84 -22.81
CA ASP A 146 12.27 -16.47 -24.11
C ASP A 146 13.49 -15.84 -24.83
N GLU A 147 13.92 -16.48 -25.92
CA GLU A 147 15.08 -16.03 -26.70
C GLU A 147 14.89 -14.63 -27.28
N PHE A 148 13.66 -14.28 -27.69
CA PHE A 148 13.32 -12.99 -28.25
C PHE A 148 13.42 -11.86 -27.21
N ASN A 149 12.84 -12.06 -26.03
CA ASN A 149 12.88 -11.09 -24.92
C ASN A 149 14.30 -10.92 -24.39
N ARG A 150 15.10 -11.99 -24.34
CA ARG A 150 16.53 -11.90 -23.99
C ARG A 150 17.31 -11.02 -24.96
N GLU A 151 17.10 -11.19 -26.27
CA GLU A 151 17.79 -10.37 -27.27
C GLU A 151 17.29 -8.92 -27.25
N THR A 152 15.98 -8.70 -27.09
CA THR A 152 15.39 -7.36 -26.90
C THR A 152 16.01 -6.64 -25.69
N ILE A 153 16.12 -7.32 -24.53
CA ILE A 153 16.76 -6.76 -23.32
C ILE A 153 18.21 -6.40 -23.61
N LYS A 154 18.97 -7.30 -24.22
CA LYS A 154 20.39 -7.08 -24.52
C LYS A 154 20.61 -5.87 -25.42
N GLN A 155 19.77 -5.70 -26.44
CA GLN A 155 19.83 -4.54 -27.34
C GLN A 155 19.46 -3.24 -26.62
N ALA A 156 18.43 -3.27 -25.77
CA ALA A 156 17.98 -2.11 -25.01
C ALA A 156 19.05 -1.67 -23.98
N VAL A 157 19.68 -2.62 -23.29
CA VAL A 157 20.76 -2.34 -22.33
C VAL A 157 21.97 -1.71 -23.03
N ALA A 158 22.32 -2.17 -24.23
CA ALA A 158 23.35 -1.54 -25.05
C ALA A 158 23.02 -0.08 -25.46
N GLN A 159 21.73 0.29 -25.45
CA GLN A 159 21.23 1.64 -25.73
C GLN A 159 21.02 2.48 -24.45
N GLY A 160 21.47 1.97 -23.28
CA GLY A 160 21.38 2.67 -22.00
C GLY A 160 20.05 2.52 -21.26
N TYR A 161 19.23 1.54 -21.62
CA TYR A 161 18.07 1.15 -20.81
C TYR A 161 18.47 0.16 -19.71
N VAL A 162 17.64 0.08 -18.67
CA VAL A 162 17.72 -0.93 -17.61
C VAL A 162 16.53 -1.86 -17.75
N ALA A 163 16.81 -3.17 -17.71
CA ALA A 163 15.76 -4.18 -17.65
C ALA A 163 15.44 -4.52 -16.19
N LEU A 164 14.16 -4.44 -15.83
CA LEU A 164 13.68 -4.69 -14.48
C LEU A 164 12.62 -5.78 -14.50
N ALA A 165 12.64 -6.64 -13.48
CA ALA A 165 11.52 -7.46 -13.09
C ALA A 165 10.80 -6.78 -11.94
N VAL A 166 9.51 -6.55 -12.12
CA VAL A 166 8.63 -5.88 -11.15
C VAL A 166 7.58 -6.89 -10.73
N LYS A 167 7.73 -7.49 -9.56
CA LYS A 167 6.70 -8.34 -8.97
C LYS A 167 5.73 -7.46 -8.21
N VAL A 168 4.46 -7.61 -8.54
CA VAL A 168 3.36 -6.87 -7.93
C VAL A 168 2.48 -7.87 -7.21
N VAL A 169 2.20 -7.60 -5.94
CA VAL A 169 1.26 -8.35 -5.11
C VAL A 169 0.09 -7.44 -4.81
N LEU A 170 -1.11 -7.84 -5.23
CA LEU A 170 -2.39 -7.23 -4.91
C LEU A 170 -2.81 -7.65 -3.49
N ARG A 171 -3.59 -6.80 -2.84
CA ARG A 171 -4.21 -7.16 -1.55
C ARG A 171 -5.12 -8.37 -1.71
N ALA A 172 -5.24 -9.18 -0.65
CA ALA A 172 -6.01 -10.43 -0.69
C ALA A 172 -7.50 -10.21 -1.03
N ASN A 173 -8.04 -9.06 -0.63
CA ASN A 173 -9.45 -8.67 -0.81
C ASN A 173 -9.70 -7.82 -2.06
N THR A 174 -8.77 -7.76 -3.02
CA THR A 174 -8.96 -6.97 -4.23
C THR A 174 -10.15 -7.45 -5.05
N ILE A 175 -11.15 -6.58 -5.19
CA ILE A 175 -12.33 -6.78 -6.04
C ILE A 175 -11.99 -6.27 -7.44
N LEU A 176 -12.24 -7.09 -8.48
CA LEU A 176 -11.87 -6.80 -9.88
C LEU A 176 -10.35 -6.67 -10.08
N LYS A 177 -9.62 -7.76 -9.86
CA LYS A 177 -8.15 -7.82 -9.99
C LYS A 177 -7.67 -7.35 -11.37
N SER A 178 -8.42 -7.66 -12.42
CA SER A 178 -8.15 -7.23 -13.79
C SER A 178 -8.06 -5.70 -13.93
N VAL A 179 -8.90 -4.94 -13.21
CA VAL A 179 -8.87 -3.47 -13.20
C VAL A 179 -7.62 -2.95 -12.50
N ARG A 180 -7.18 -3.61 -11.42
CA ARG A 180 -5.94 -3.24 -10.72
C ARG A 180 -4.72 -3.55 -11.54
N VAL A 181 -4.68 -4.71 -12.18
CA VAL A 181 -3.63 -5.03 -13.17
C VAL A 181 -3.60 -3.95 -14.25
N TYR A 182 -4.73 -3.61 -14.85
CA TYR A 182 -4.80 -2.59 -15.89
C TYR A 182 -4.26 -1.23 -15.41
N THR A 183 -4.58 -0.82 -14.18
CA THR A 183 -4.07 0.42 -13.59
C THR A 183 -2.55 0.40 -13.43
N VAL A 184 -1.98 -0.74 -13.02
CA VAL A 184 -0.53 -0.95 -12.93
C VAL A 184 0.12 -0.83 -14.30
N PHE A 185 -0.43 -1.51 -15.32
CA PHE A 185 0.08 -1.41 -16.70
C PHE A 185 0.08 0.04 -17.18
N GLN A 186 -1.04 0.76 -17.01
CA GLN A 186 -1.14 2.17 -17.41
C GLN A 186 -0.14 3.09 -16.70
N ALA A 187 0.16 2.84 -15.43
CA ALA A 187 1.12 3.63 -14.67
C ALA A 187 2.54 3.37 -15.14
N VAL A 188 2.90 2.09 -15.32
CA VAL A 188 4.23 1.65 -15.74
C VAL A 188 4.53 2.06 -17.19
N GLU A 189 3.56 1.94 -18.09
CA GLU A 189 3.73 2.28 -19.52
C GLU A 189 4.00 3.77 -19.79
N LYS A 190 3.76 4.65 -18.81
CA LYS A 190 4.12 6.08 -18.90
C LYS A 190 5.64 6.31 -18.85
N VAL A 191 6.38 5.40 -18.21
CA VAL A 191 7.81 5.58 -17.90
C VAL A 191 8.69 4.38 -18.31
N ALA A 192 8.07 3.30 -18.77
CA ALA A 192 8.75 2.07 -19.16
C ALA A 192 8.01 1.37 -20.30
N THR A 193 8.69 0.47 -20.99
CA THR A 193 8.07 -0.45 -21.96
C THR A 193 7.95 -1.83 -21.32
N VAL A 194 6.72 -2.33 -21.21
CA VAL A 194 6.46 -3.71 -20.75
C VAL A 194 6.78 -4.67 -21.90
N ILE A 195 7.69 -5.60 -21.68
CA ILE A 195 8.11 -6.61 -22.68
C ILE A 195 7.51 -7.99 -22.42
N GLN A 196 7.19 -8.30 -21.16
CA GLN A 196 6.58 -9.56 -20.77
C GLN A 196 5.79 -9.39 -19.48
N SER A 197 4.70 -10.14 -19.33
CA SER A 197 4.04 -10.36 -18.05
C SER A 197 4.00 -11.85 -17.71
N ASN A 198 4.00 -12.18 -16.43
CA ASN A 198 3.74 -13.51 -15.93
C ASN A 198 2.82 -13.45 -14.70
N PRO A 199 1.59 -13.98 -14.74
CA PRO A 199 0.93 -14.63 -15.88
C PRO A 199 0.78 -13.74 -17.13
N SER A 200 0.42 -14.35 -18.27
CA SER A 200 0.27 -13.62 -19.53
C SER A 200 -0.83 -12.55 -19.44
N VAL A 201 -0.77 -11.52 -20.28
CA VAL A 201 -1.76 -10.42 -20.26
C VAL A 201 -3.19 -10.96 -20.35
N GLN A 202 -3.42 -11.96 -21.22
CA GLN A 202 -4.73 -12.61 -21.34
C GLN A 202 -5.18 -13.28 -20.04
N GLU A 203 -4.28 -13.99 -19.34
CA GLU A 203 -4.59 -14.61 -18.06
C GLU A 203 -4.87 -13.57 -16.97
N LEU A 204 -4.17 -12.43 -17.00
CA LEU A 204 -4.42 -11.34 -16.06
C LEU A 204 -5.77 -10.65 -16.31
N GLU A 205 -6.15 -10.45 -17.57
CA GLU A 205 -7.47 -9.93 -17.96
C GLU A 205 -8.60 -10.88 -17.58
N GLU A 206 -8.38 -12.19 -17.71
CA GLU A 206 -9.31 -13.25 -17.33
C GLU A 206 -9.27 -13.59 -15.82
N GLU A 207 -8.47 -12.86 -15.02
CA GLU A 207 -8.24 -13.08 -13.58
C GLU A 207 -7.78 -14.50 -13.22
N LYS A 208 -7.06 -15.17 -14.14
CA LYS A 208 -6.45 -16.50 -13.97
C LYS A 208 -5.10 -16.43 -13.26
N PHE A 209 -5.09 -15.85 -12.06
CA PHE A 209 -3.92 -15.79 -11.21
C PHE A 209 -4.37 -15.64 -9.75
N ASP A 210 -3.44 -15.85 -8.82
CA ASP A 210 -3.70 -15.62 -7.40
C ASP A 210 -3.76 -14.10 -7.13
N ASN A 211 -2.83 -13.57 -6.35
CA ASN A 211 -2.76 -12.14 -6.04
C ASN A 211 -1.48 -11.50 -6.55
N SER A 212 -0.63 -12.22 -7.27
CA SER A 212 0.64 -11.65 -7.74
C SER A 212 0.90 -11.90 -9.22
N PHE A 213 1.55 -10.95 -9.85
CA PHE A 213 2.04 -11.04 -11.21
C PHE A 213 3.39 -10.32 -11.33
N ILE A 214 4.15 -10.64 -12.36
CA ILE A 214 5.46 -10.07 -12.63
C ILE A 214 5.44 -9.39 -13.98
N LEU A 215 5.91 -8.15 -14.03
CA LEU A 215 6.18 -7.43 -15.27
C LEU A 215 7.69 -7.42 -15.52
N THR A 216 8.07 -7.71 -16.76
CA THR A 216 9.41 -7.45 -17.25
C THR A 216 9.35 -6.18 -18.06
N ILE A 217 10.15 -5.19 -17.68
CA ILE A 217 10.09 -3.85 -18.26
C ILE A 217 11.47 -3.36 -18.69
N LEU A 218 11.48 -2.43 -19.64
CA LEU A 218 12.63 -1.65 -20.06
C LEU A 218 12.41 -0.19 -19.73
N THR A 219 13.31 0.44 -18.97
CA THR A 219 13.17 1.84 -18.58
C THR A 219 14.52 2.56 -18.53
N LYS A 220 14.50 3.89 -18.49
CA LYS A 220 15.64 4.74 -18.14
C LYS A 220 15.58 5.26 -16.71
N GLU A 221 14.45 5.04 -16.03
CA GLU A 221 14.24 5.43 -14.64
C GLU A 221 14.94 4.46 -13.69
N PRO A 222 15.37 4.92 -12.50
CA PRO A 222 15.93 4.03 -11.50
C PRO A 222 14.86 3.07 -10.94
N PRO A 223 15.25 1.89 -10.43
CA PRO A 223 14.33 0.90 -9.85
C PRO A 223 13.39 1.49 -8.79
N GLU A 224 13.89 2.39 -7.96
CA GLU A 224 13.15 3.07 -6.89
C GLU A 224 11.99 3.91 -7.44
N SER A 225 12.17 4.59 -8.58
CA SER A 225 11.09 5.34 -9.23
C SER A 225 9.96 4.42 -9.68
N ILE A 226 10.30 3.26 -10.25
CA ILE A 226 9.30 2.27 -10.69
C ILE A 226 8.56 1.70 -9.49
N GLN A 227 9.28 1.35 -8.43
CA GLN A 227 8.70 0.84 -7.20
C GLN A 227 7.68 1.84 -6.62
N ASN A 228 8.09 3.10 -6.44
CA ASN A 228 7.21 4.16 -5.93
C ASN A 228 5.97 4.37 -6.80
N ILE A 229 6.09 4.31 -8.13
CA ILE A 229 4.93 4.48 -9.03
C ILE A 229 3.89 3.39 -8.80
N VAL A 230 4.32 2.14 -8.63
CA VAL A 230 3.41 1.01 -8.45
C VAL A 230 2.87 0.95 -7.03
N GLU A 231 3.68 1.25 -6.02
CA GLU A 231 3.25 1.28 -4.61
C GLU A 231 2.18 2.33 -4.33
N ASN A 232 2.17 3.45 -5.07
CA ASN A 232 1.14 4.49 -4.95
C ASN A 232 -0.22 4.12 -5.58
N ILE A 233 -0.35 2.93 -6.18
CA ILE A 233 -1.64 2.44 -6.71
C ILE A 233 -2.41 1.78 -5.57
N SER A 234 -3.69 2.16 -5.43
CA SER A 234 -4.56 1.56 -4.42
C SER A 234 -4.68 0.04 -4.60
N GLU A 235 -4.80 -0.69 -3.48
CA GLU A 235 -4.94 -2.16 -3.44
C GLU A 235 -3.69 -2.95 -3.87
N ILE A 236 -2.53 -2.30 -3.93
CA ILE A 236 -1.23 -2.96 -3.94
C ILE A 236 -0.85 -3.29 -2.49
N ASP A 237 -0.39 -4.51 -2.27
CA ASP A 237 0.14 -5.01 -0.98
C ASP A 237 1.67 -4.88 -0.94
N ARG A 238 2.34 -5.35 -1.99
CA ARG A 238 3.81 -5.33 -2.08
C ARG A 238 4.29 -5.19 -3.51
N VAL A 239 5.40 -4.47 -3.68
CA VAL A 239 6.15 -4.41 -4.93
C VAL A 239 7.60 -4.83 -4.66
N GLU A 240 8.13 -5.70 -5.51
CA GLU A 240 9.55 -6.05 -5.51
C GLU A 240 10.13 -5.73 -6.89
N VAL A 241 11.18 -4.93 -6.93
CA VAL A 241 11.87 -4.57 -8.17
C VAL A 241 13.28 -5.16 -8.15
N ALA A 242 13.62 -5.92 -9.18
CA ALA A 242 14.94 -6.51 -9.35
C ALA A 242 15.52 -6.16 -10.73
N VAL A 243 16.79 -5.78 -10.77
CA VAL A 243 17.50 -5.58 -12.04
C VAL A 243 17.79 -6.92 -12.69
N LEU A 244 17.35 -7.07 -13.93
CA LEU A 244 17.62 -8.27 -14.72
C LEU A 244 19.02 -8.21 -15.31
N SER A 245 19.92 -8.95 -14.70
CA SER A 245 21.26 -9.21 -15.25
C SER A 245 21.20 -10.43 -16.18
N ASN A 246 22.12 -10.51 -17.16
CA ASN A 246 22.19 -11.60 -18.16
C ASN A 246 22.19 -13.03 -17.55
N GLU A 247 22.51 -13.18 -16.27
CA GLU A 247 22.67 -14.45 -15.55
C GLU A 247 21.39 -14.98 -14.86
N ASN A 248 20.36 -14.15 -14.63
CA ASN A 248 19.16 -14.55 -13.85
C ASN A 248 17.97 -15.06 -14.67
N GLY A 249 18.06 -15.06 -16.01
CA GLY A 249 17.01 -15.62 -16.87
C GLY A 249 17.15 -17.13 -16.98
N LYS A 250 16.40 -17.92 -16.20
CA LYS A 250 16.36 -19.37 -16.43
C LYS A 250 15.73 -19.66 -17.78
N GLN A 251 16.39 -20.52 -18.55
CA GLN A 251 15.96 -20.96 -19.87
C GLN A 251 14.80 -21.95 -19.70
N ARG A 252 13.63 -21.62 -20.25
CA ARG A 252 12.51 -22.57 -20.31
C ARG A 252 12.90 -23.67 -21.30
N MET A 253 13.23 -24.87 -20.81
CA MET A 253 13.41 -26.04 -21.67
C MET A 253 12.03 -26.52 -22.13
N ALA A 254 11.95 -26.76 -23.44
CA ALA A 254 10.76 -27.01 -24.27
C ALA A 254 9.65 -27.88 -23.65
#